data_AF-A0A1M3IJH9-F1
#
_entry.id   AF-A0A1M3IJH9-F1
#
_cell.length_a   1.000
_cell.length_b   1.000
_cell.length_c   1.000
_cell.angle_alpha   90.00
_cell.angle_beta   90.00
_cell.angle_gamma   90.00
#
_symmetry.space_group_name_H-M   'P 1'
#
loop_
_entity.id
_entity.type
_entity.pdbx_description
1 polymer ?
#
loop_
_entity_poly.entity_id
_entity_poly.type
_entity_poly.pdbx_seq_one_letter_code
_entity_poly.pdbx_strand_id
1 'polypeptide(L)'
;MPEFVEFAGLRHYPVGNAQLYKRNNNLVVSALKHPMDGIVIETGMATEVAIELAPLELNADTVLAITFQATDRARRLRGIGQWVIIPDAGGKTACLLINSKPEGISIALTGKQRQSDLFHSIIQPQRNSKWIGIATIDLAGRNTWLSGIRCRMEPLRDSKGRITQLTVIKTISSSAAIQPLMQDPIAGHLIHQGYYAIDALHIASTTQYPEGLPYEWENHISQVVMTGQHIAEVLLTHSQVL
;
A
#
# COMPACT_ATOMS: atom_id res chain seq x y z
N MET A 1 19.83 -12.03 -18.36
CA MET A 1 18.79 -11.01 -18.09
C MET A 1 17.75 -11.68 -17.21
N PRO A 2 17.22 -11.06 -16.15
CA PRO A 2 16.05 -11.65 -15.50
C PRO A 2 14.93 -11.65 -16.54
N GLU A 3 14.40 -12.83 -16.81
CA GLU A 3 13.29 -13.04 -17.73
C GLU A 3 12.05 -12.41 -17.07
N PHE A 4 11.48 -11.37 -17.70
CA PHE A 4 10.25 -10.77 -17.21
C PHE A 4 9.06 -11.60 -17.68
N VAL A 5 7.96 -11.55 -16.93
CA VAL A 5 6.68 -12.11 -17.37
C VAL A 5 5.74 -10.96 -17.72
N GLU A 6 5.22 -10.96 -18.94
CA GLU A 6 4.19 -10.00 -19.33
C GLU A 6 2.81 -10.48 -18.86
N PHE A 7 2.08 -9.68 -18.10
CA PHE A 7 0.73 -10.02 -17.61
C PHE A 7 -0.14 -8.76 -17.59
N ALA A 8 -1.39 -8.87 -18.05
CA ALA A 8 -2.30 -7.73 -18.20
C ALA A 8 -1.66 -6.49 -18.90
N GLY A 9 -0.79 -6.72 -19.89
CA GLY A 9 -0.08 -5.66 -20.62
C GLY A 9 1.07 -4.98 -19.87
N LEU A 10 1.42 -5.44 -18.67
CA LEU A 10 2.51 -4.91 -17.84
C LEU A 10 3.67 -5.91 -17.72
N ARG A 11 4.89 -5.40 -17.55
CA ARG A 11 6.08 -6.21 -17.32
C ARG A 11 6.29 -6.46 -15.84
N HIS A 12 6.58 -7.71 -15.50
CA HIS A 12 6.77 -8.16 -14.13
C HIS A 12 8.13 -8.82 -13.97
N TYR A 13 8.85 -8.43 -12.93
CA TYR A 13 10.20 -8.91 -12.65
C TYR A 13 10.25 -9.55 -11.26
N PRO A 14 10.89 -10.73 -11.11
CA PRO A 14 11.08 -11.32 -9.80
C PRO A 14 12.01 -10.44 -8.95
N VAL A 15 11.72 -10.36 -7.66
CA VAL A 15 12.61 -9.79 -6.64
C VAL A 15 13.18 -10.93 -5.81
N GLY A 16 14.50 -10.93 -5.64
CA GLY A 16 15.20 -11.97 -4.90
C GLY A 16 15.07 -13.33 -5.59
N ASN A 17 14.62 -14.34 -4.84
CA ASN A 17 14.44 -15.72 -5.30
C ASN A 17 13.01 -16.03 -5.76
N ALA A 18 12.15 -15.02 -5.85
CA ALA A 18 10.78 -15.22 -6.30
C ALA A 18 10.74 -15.83 -7.70
N GLN A 19 9.76 -16.69 -7.92
CA GLN A 19 9.47 -17.28 -9.22
C GLN A 19 8.17 -16.71 -9.77
N LEU A 20 8.20 -16.32 -11.05
CA LEU A 20 7.04 -15.78 -11.76
C LEU A 20 6.65 -16.72 -12.90
N TYR A 21 5.39 -17.11 -12.96
CA TYR A 21 4.84 -17.89 -14.08
C TYR A 21 3.34 -17.73 -14.18
N LYS A 22 2.78 -18.01 -15.37
CA LYS A 22 1.33 -17.94 -15.60
C LYS A 22 0.66 -19.27 -15.28
N ARG A 23 -0.48 -19.23 -14.58
CA ARG A 23 -1.32 -20.40 -14.29
C ARG A 23 -2.80 -19.99 -14.30
N ASN A 24 -3.62 -20.65 -15.11
CA ASN A 24 -5.07 -20.41 -15.20
C ASN A 24 -5.44 -18.92 -15.39
N ASN A 25 -4.80 -18.24 -16.34
CA ASN A 25 -4.96 -16.79 -16.59
C ASN A 25 -4.54 -15.86 -15.44
N ASN A 26 -3.86 -16.37 -14.41
CA ASN A 26 -3.28 -15.57 -13.33
C ASN A 26 -1.76 -15.51 -13.47
N LEU A 27 -1.15 -14.46 -12.96
CA LEU A 27 0.29 -14.44 -12.69
C LEU A 27 0.53 -14.93 -11.26
N VAL A 28 1.30 -16.02 -11.14
CA VAL A 28 1.69 -16.60 -9.87
C VAL A 28 3.05 -16.04 -9.48
N VAL A 29 3.15 -15.58 -8.22
CA VAL A 29 4.38 -15.17 -7.55
C VAL A 29 4.62 -16.15 -6.41
N SER A 30 5.67 -16.96 -6.49
CA SER A 30 5.96 -17.99 -5.48
C SER A 30 7.39 -17.94 -4.98
N ALA A 31 7.72 -18.85 -4.05
CA ALA A 31 9.04 -18.95 -3.42
C ALA A 31 9.43 -17.71 -2.59
N LEU A 32 8.46 -17.14 -1.86
CA LEU A 32 8.65 -15.95 -1.04
C LEU A 32 9.22 -16.31 0.34
N LYS A 33 10.56 -16.30 0.50
CA LYS A 33 11.24 -16.89 1.67
C LYS A 33 12.14 -15.95 2.47
N HIS A 34 13.05 -15.16 1.86
CA HIS A 34 14.01 -14.36 2.66
C HIS A 34 14.77 -13.24 1.91
N PRO A 35 15.05 -12.07 2.53
CA PRO A 35 14.30 -11.43 3.61
C PRO A 35 13.02 -10.75 3.12
N MET A 36 12.90 -10.46 1.81
CA MET A 36 11.70 -9.92 1.16
C MET A 36 11.79 -10.21 -0.34
N ASP A 37 11.55 -11.47 -0.70
CA ASP A 37 11.34 -11.88 -2.10
C ASP A 37 10.00 -11.33 -2.60
N GLY A 38 9.82 -11.22 -3.91
CA GLY A 38 8.58 -10.65 -4.44
C GLY A 38 8.59 -10.34 -5.92
N ILE A 39 7.95 -9.23 -6.26
CA ILE A 39 7.69 -8.82 -7.63
C ILE A 39 7.80 -7.29 -7.77
N VAL A 40 8.40 -6.86 -8.87
CA VAL A 40 8.30 -5.49 -9.38
C VAL A 40 7.37 -5.50 -10.58
N ILE A 41 6.41 -4.59 -10.59
CA ILE A 41 5.47 -4.36 -11.69
C ILE A 41 5.80 -3.00 -12.29
N GLU A 42 6.23 -2.98 -13.55
CA GLU A 42 6.46 -1.73 -14.28
C GLU A 42 5.13 -1.16 -14.75
N THR A 43 4.80 0.04 -14.26
CA THR A 43 3.56 0.75 -14.59
C THR A 43 3.77 1.90 -15.57
N GLY A 44 5.04 2.23 -15.90
CA GLY A 44 5.38 3.30 -16.82
C GLY A 44 5.21 4.69 -16.20
N MET A 45 4.21 5.44 -16.66
CA MET A 45 3.88 6.78 -16.13
C MET A 45 2.41 6.84 -15.73
N ALA A 46 1.99 5.92 -14.85
CA ALA A 46 0.61 5.83 -14.40
C ALA A 46 0.29 6.88 -13.32
N THR A 47 -0.92 7.41 -13.32
CA THR A 47 -1.49 8.25 -12.26
C THR A 47 -2.35 7.44 -11.30
N GLU A 48 -2.88 6.31 -11.77
CA GLU A 48 -3.54 5.29 -10.96
C GLU A 48 -3.02 3.90 -11.34
N VAL A 49 -2.83 3.04 -10.34
CA VAL A 49 -2.56 1.62 -10.51
C VAL A 49 -3.52 0.82 -9.64
N ALA A 50 -4.09 -0.24 -10.17
CA ALA A 50 -4.84 -1.21 -9.40
C ALA A 50 -4.37 -2.63 -9.73
N ILE A 51 -4.14 -3.42 -8.70
CA ILE A 51 -3.73 -4.82 -8.75
C ILE A 51 -4.79 -5.62 -8.00
N GLU A 52 -5.40 -6.59 -8.68
CA GLU A 52 -6.34 -7.51 -8.07
C GLU A 52 -5.66 -8.85 -7.81
N LEU A 53 -5.97 -9.45 -6.67
CA LEU A 53 -5.41 -10.70 -6.22
C LEU A 53 -6.53 -11.72 -6.01
N ALA A 54 -6.22 -13.00 -6.23
CA ALA A 54 -6.99 -14.04 -5.55
C ALA A 54 -6.85 -13.84 -4.02
N PRO A 55 -7.87 -14.19 -3.21
CA PRO A 55 -7.83 -13.98 -1.78
C PRO A 55 -6.53 -14.50 -1.15
N LEU A 56 -5.70 -13.57 -0.67
CA LEU A 56 -4.45 -13.85 0.03
C LEU A 56 -4.74 -13.86 1.52
N GLU A 57 -4.70 -15.05 2.12
CA GLU A 57 -4.90 -15.22 3.56
C GLU A 57 -3.77 -14.54 4.35
N LEU A 58 -4.16 -13.73 5.35
CA LEU A 58 -3.24 -13.16 6.32
C LEU A 58 -3.29 -14.04 7.57
N ASN A 59 -2.13 -14.58 7.97
CA ASN A 59 -1.99 -15.44 9.14
C ASN A 59 -0.86 -14.94 10.05
N ALA A 60 -0.59 -15.67 11.13
CA ALA A 60 0.38 -15.32 12.16
C ALA A 60 1.83 -15.15 11.67
N ASP A 61 2.16 -15.65 10.48
CA ASP A 61 3.50 -15.57 9.90
C ASP A 61 3.56 -14.65 8.65
N THR A 62 2.42 -14.27 8.09
CA THR A 62 2.35 -13.50 6.84
C THR A 62 2.89 -12.09 7.01
N VAL A 63 4.05 -11.80 6.40
CA VAL A 63 4.55 -10.43 6.21
C VAL A 63 4.34 -10.02 4.76
N LEU A 64 3.73 -8.86 4.54
CA LEU A 64 3.50 -8.30 3.20
C LEU A 64 3.83 -6.81 3.19
N ALA A 65 4.74 -6.39 2.31
CA ALA A 65 5.10 -5.00 2.11
C ALA A 65 4.81 -4.55 0.68
N ILE A 66 4.22 -3.37 0.54
CA ILE A 66 3.97 -2.73 -0.74
C ILE A 66 4.63 -1.37 -0.76
N THR A 67 5.36 -1.10 -1.85
CA THR A 67 5.93 0.22 -2.14
C THR A 67 5.44 0.70 -3.48
N PHE A 68 4.83 1.88 -3.51
CA PHE A 68 4.56 2.62 -4.73
C PHE A 68 5.71 3.57 -4.98
N GLN A 69 6.40 3.34 -6.09
CA GLN A 69 7.53 4.16 -6.51
C GLN A 69 7.09 5.05 -7.66
N ALA A 70 7.57 6.28 -7.60
CA ALA A 70 7.43 7.24 -8.65
C ALA A 70 8.81 7.63 -9.18
N THR A 71 8.91 7.80 -10.48
CA THR A 71 10.14 8.23 -11.14
C THR A 71 9.98 9.68 -11.53
N ASP A 72 10.90 10.53 -11.08
CA ASP A 72 10.94 11.92 -11.52
C ASP A 72 11.51 12.03 -12.94
N ARG A 73 11.44 13.21 -13.57
CA ARG A 73 11.93 13.38 -14.95
C ARG A 73 13.44 13.14 -15.10
N ALA A 74 14.20 13.22 -14.01
CA ALA A 74 15.62 12.89 -13.96
C ALA A 74 15.89 11.39 -13.73
N ARG A 75 14.85 10.55 -13.83
CA ARG A 75 14.89 9.10 -13.62
C ARG A 75 15.28 8.68 -12.19
N ARG A 76 15.05 9.54 -11.20
CA ARG A 76 15.32 9.21 -9.80
C ARG A 76 14.05 8.60 -9.19
N LEU A 77 14.21 7.42 -8.59
CA LEU A 77 13.15 6.75 -7.85
C LEU A 77 12.89 7.47 -6.53
N ARG A 78 11.60 7.70 -6.25
CA ARG A 78 11.11 8.21 -4.98
C ARG A 78 9.92 7.36 -4.53
N GLY A 79 9.92 6.93 -3.27
CA GLY A 79 8.71 6.36 -2.68
C GLY A 79 7.66 7.44 -2.54
N ILE A 80 6.42 7.16 -2.96
CA ILE A 80 5.26 8.06 -2.79
C ILE A 80 4.18 7.45 -1.89
N GLY A 81 4.36 6.18 -1.51
CA GLY A 81 3.57 5.50 -0.51
C GLY A 81 4.22 4.16 -0.21
N GLN A 82 4.29 3.80 1.07
CA GLN A 82 4.86 2.53 1.48
C GLN A 82 4.20 2.04 2.75
N TRP A 83 3.73 0.80 2.72
CA TRP A 83 3.10 0.16 3.86
C TRP A 83 3.53 -1.30 3.99
N VAL A 84 3.43 -1.82 5.20
CA VAL A 84 3.73 -3.21 5.52
C VAL A 84 2.75 -3.72 6.56
N ILE A 85 2.32 -4.97 6.39
CA ILE A 85 1.56 -5.73 7.37
C ILE A 85 2.54 -6.69 8.05
N ILE A 86 2.65 -6.61 9.37
CA ILE A 86 3.54 -7.47 10.18
C ILE A 86 2.72 -8.08 11.33
N PRO A 87 2.69 -9.41 11.49
CA PRO A 87 2.04 -10.06 12.62
C PRO A 87 2.66 -9.64 13.96
N ASP A 88 1.83 -9.63 15.01
CA ASP A 88 2.31 -9.49 16.38
C ASP A 88 2.99 -10.79 16.86
N ALA A 89 3.78 -10.69 17.93
CA ALA A 89 4.44 -11.86 18.52
C ALA A 89 3.45 -12.91 19.07
N GLY A 90 2.18 -12.55 19.23
CA GLY A 90 1.12 -13.44 19.70
C GLY A 90 0.41 -14.21 18.59
N GLY A 91 0.67 -13.88 17.32
CA GLY A 91 0.03 -14.46 16.14
C GLY A 91 -1.46 -14.20 16.02
N LYS A 92 -2.03 -13.31 16.85
CA LYS A 92 -3.48 -13.05 16.91
C LYS A 92 -3.88 -11.77 16.20
N THR A 93 -2.93 -10.86 16.04
CA THR A 93 -3.16 -9.61 15.31
C THR A 93 -1.98 -9.33 14.38
N ALA A 94 -2.18 -8.43 13.43
CA ALA A 94 -1.10 -7.83 12.66
C ALA A 94 -1.16 -6.30 12.74
N CYS A 95 -0.01 -5.65 12.74
CA CYS A 95 0.09 -4.20 12.65
C CYS A 95 0.23 -3.79 11.18
N LEU A 96 -0.60 -2.84 10.75
CA LEU A 96 -0.40 -2.11 9.52
C LEU A 96 0.47 -0.88 9.82
N LEU A 97 1.69 -0.92 9.31
CA LEU A 97 2.68 0.14 9.43
C LEU A 97 2.79 0.89 8.10
N ILE A 98 2.98 2.20 8.16
CA ILE A 98 3.33 3.02 6.99
C ILE A 98 4.65 3.74 7.22
N ASN A 99 5.40 3.95 6.14
CA ASN A 99 6.62 4.75 6.21
C ASN A 99 6.21 6.22 6.24
N SER A 100 6.45 6.96 7.32
CA SER A 100 5.94 8.33 7.45
C SER A 100 6.57 9.32 6.47
N LYS A 101 7.79 9.06 5.99
CA LYS A 101 8.55 9.99 5.14
C LYS A 101 7.85 10.33 3.82
N PRO A 102 7.35 9.35 3.04
CA PRO A 102 6.57 9.64 1.84
C PRO A 102 5.14 10.13 2.11
N GLU A 103 4.64 10.03 3.35
CA GLU A 103 3.21 10.19 3.65
C GLU A 103 2.84 11.63 4.06
N GLY A 104 3.81 12.56 4.02
CA GLY A 104 3.56 13.99 4.17
C GLY A 104 3.24 14.41 5.61
N ILE A 105 2.32 15.37 5.76
CA ILE A 105 2.01 16.02 7.04
C ILE A 105 0.75 15.48 7.72
N SER A 106 -0.08 14.73 6.99
CA SER A 106 -1.31 14.13 7.50
C SER A 106 -1.61 12.85 6.76
N ILE A 107 -2.04 11.85 7.53
CA ILE A 107 -2.56 10.58 7.02
C ILE A 107 -4.00 10.46 7.49
N ALA A 108 -4.93 10.42 6.55
CA ALA A 108 -6.33 10.11 6.81
C ALA A 108 -6.58 8.63 6.53
N LEU A 109 -7.11 7.94 7.51
CA LEU A 109 -7.51 6.54 7.45
C LEU A 109 -9.04 6.46 7.40
N THR A 110 -9.61 5.78 6.43
CA THR A 110 -11.06 5.58 6.32
C THR A 110 -11.36 4.11 6.04
N GLY A 111 -12.07 3.47 6.97
CA GLY A 111 -12.58 2.11 6.78
C GLY A 111 -13.93 2.16 6.08
N LYS A 112 -14.07 1.44 4.96
CA LYS A 112 -15.30 1.37 4.17
C LYS A 112 -15.88 -0.03 4.20
N GLN A 113 -17.19 -0.11 4.35
CA GLN A 113 -17.96 -1.32 4.10
C GLN A 113 -19.11 -0.96 3.16
N ARG A 114 -19.18 -1.62 2.01
CA ARG A 114 -20.03 -1.26 0.89
C ARG A 114 -19.77 0.21 0.48
N GLN A 115 -20.80 1.04 0.51
CA GLN A 115 -20.71 2.47 0.19
C GLN A 115 -20.60 3.37 1.44
N SER A 116 -20.52 2.80 2.64
CA SER A 116 -20.55 3.53 3.89
C SER A 116 -19.17 3.60 4.54
N ASP A 117 -18.85 4.76 5.11
CA ASP A 117 -17.67 4.96 5.93
C ASP A 117 -17.99 4.48 7.36
N LEU A 118 -17.26 3.47 7.85
CA LEU A 118 -17.44 2.92 9.20
C LEU A 118 -16.64 3.69 10.25
N PHE A 119 -15.46 4.17 9.86
CA PHE A 119 -14.64 5.02 10.69
C PHE A 119 -13.79 5.95 9.84
N HIS A 120 -13.40 7.07 10.45
CA HIS A 120 -12.45 8.02 9.91
C HIS A 120 -11.48 8.44 11.02
N SER A 121 -10.18 8.40 10.75
CA SER A 121 -9.14 8.78 11.70
C SER A 121 -8.07 9.59 11.00
N ILE A 122 -7.57 10.63 11.66
CA ILE A 122 -6.47 11.45 11.15
C ILE A 122 -5.27 11.25 12.05
N ILE A 123 -4.15 10.89 11.44
CA ILE A 123 -2.88 10.64 12.11
C ILE A 123 -1.91 11.73 11.64
N GLN A 124 -1.29 12.41 12.61
CA GLN A 124 -0.22 13.35 12.34
C GLN A 124 1.12 12.63 12.57
N PRO A 125 1.88 12.32 11.50
CA PRO A 125 3.13 11.60 11.63
C PRO A 125 4.13 12.44 12.44
N GLN A 126 4.70 11.85 13.49
CA GLN A 126 5.79 12.49 14.23
C GLN A 126 7.03 12.58 13.32
N ARG A 127 7.66 13.76 13.25
CA ARG A 127 8.74 14.08 12.29
C ARG A 127 9.96 13.14 12.32
N ASN A 128 10.16 12.37 13.38
CA ASN A 128 11.37 11.56 13.59
C ASN A 128 11.17 10.04 13.40
N SER A 129 9.93 9.55 13.31
CA SER A 129 9.65 8.11 13.23
C SER A 129 9.58 7.64 11.78
N LYS A 130 10.45 6.72 11.34
CA LYS A 130 10.45 6.22 9.94
C LYS A 130 9.22 5.38 9.61
N TRP A 131 8.79 4.53 10.53
CA TRP A 131 7.60 3.69 10.40
C TRP A 131 6.65 3.97 11.54
N ILE A 132 5.36 4.08 11.25
CA ILE A 132 4.31 4.34 12.24
C ILE A 132 3.18 3.33 12.06
N GLY A 133 2.67 2.80 13.17
CA GLY A 133 1.46 1.97 13.16
C GLY A 133 0.23 2.84 13.01
N ILE A 134 -0.64 2.45 12.07
CA ILE A 134 -1.88 3.17 11.79
C ILE A 134 -3.13 2.33 12.06
N ALA A 135 -3.00 1.01 12.08
CA ALA A 135 -4.11 0.12 12.37
C ALA A 135 -3.61 -1.24 12.86
N THR A 136 -4.48 -1.93 13.60
CA THR A 136 -4.35 -3.34 13.96
C THR A 136 -5.37 -4.16 13.18
N ILE A 137 -4.95 -5.30 12.66
CA ILE A 137 -5.76 -6.26 11.90
C ILE A 137 -5.99 -7.48 12.79
N ASP A 138 -7.24 -7.90 12.96
CA ASP A 138 -7.55 -9.15 13.65
C ASP A 138 -7.24 -10.36 12.75
N LEU A 139 -6.39 -11.26 13.24
CA LEU A 139 -6.06 -12.53 12.59
C LEU A 139 -6.75 -13.72 13.26
N ALA A 140 -7.36 -13.54 14.44
CA ALA A 140 -8.05 -14.61 15.16
C ALA A 140 -9.42 -14.93 14.54
N GLY A 141 -10.02 -13.97 13.84
CA GLY A 141 -11.20 -14.19 13.01
C GLY A 141 -10.91 -15.18 11.86
N ARG A 142 -11.79 -16.15 11.65
CA ARG A 142 -11.80 -16.92 10.40
C ARG A 142 -12.14 -15.92 9.28
N ASN A 143 -11.41 -15.95 8.16
CA ASN A 143 -11.64 -15.14 6.94
C ASN A 143 -10.95 -13.77 6.83
N THR A 144 -9.70 -13.62 7.32
CA THR A 144 -8.90 -12.41 7.04
C THR A 144 -8.09 -12.60 5.75
N TRP A 145 -8.49 -11.93 4.67
CA TRP A 145 -7.75 -11.93 3.40
C TRP A 145 -7.61 -10.54 2.79
N LEU A 146 -6.58 -10.40 1.95
CA LEU A 146 -6.38 -9.28 1.05
C LEU A 146 -6.72 -9.72 -0.38
N SER A 147 -7.46 -8.89 -1.12
CA SER A 147 -7.91 -9.20 -2.49
C SER A 147 -7.54 -8.13 -3.51
N GLY A 148 -7.03 -6.99 -3.08
CA GLY A 148 -6.68 -5.93 -4.02
C GLY A 148 -5.91 -4.80 -3.39
N ILE A 149 -5.12 -4.15 -4.23
CA ILE A 149 -4.27 -3.02 -3.88
C ILE A 149 -4.44 -1.97 -4.96
N ARG A 150 -4.70 -0.73 -4.57
CA ARG A 150 -4.78 0.41 -5.49
C ARG A 150 -4.00 1.59 -4.96
N CYS A 151 -3.41 2.36 -5.85
CA CYS A 151 -2.82 3.66 -5.54
C CYS A 151 -3.21 4.67 -6.62
N ARG A 152 -3.66 5.85 -6.18
CA ARG A 152 -3.99 6.98 -7.04
C ARG A 152 -3.33 8.24 -6.54
N MET A 153 -2.84 9.04 -7.47
CA MET A 153 -2.30 10.37 -7.22
C MET A 153 -3.33 11.44 -7.60
N GLU A 154 -3.61 12.36 -6.68
CA GLU A 154 -4.55 13.47 -6.87
C GLU A 154 -3.82 14.81 -6.65
N PRO A 155 -3.32 15.45 -7.74
CA PRO A 155 -2.68 16.75 -7.64
C PRO A 155 -3.70 17.89 -7.62
N LEU A 156 -3.54 18.82 -6.69
CA LEU A 156 -4.17 20.14 -6.72
C LEU A 156 -3.19 21.13 -7.37
N ARG A 157 -3.68 21.93 -8.33
CA ARG A 157 -2.85 22.90 -9.06
C ARG A 157 -3.29 24.34 -8.79
N ASP A 158 -2.33 25.27 -8.80
CA ASP A 158 -2.61 26.71 -8.77
C ASP A 158 -3.09 27.23 -10.14
N SER A 159 -3.42 28.53 -10.22
CA SER A 159 -3.83 29.20 -11.46
C SER A 159 -2.74 29.24 -12.54
N LYS A 160 -1.49 28.91 -12.20
CA LYS A 160 -0.35 28.81 -13.13
C LYS A 160 -0.09 27.35 -13.54
N GLY A 161 -0.91 26.41 -13.09
CA GLY A 161 -0.79 24.98 -13.39
C GLY A 161 0.24 24.24 -12.53
N ARG A 162 0.83 24.84 -11.49
CA ARG A 162 1.83 24.18 -10.63
C ARG A 162 1.13 23.37 -9.54
N ILE A 163 1.62 22.17 -9.23
CA ILE A 163 1.06 21.34 -8.15
C ILE A 163 1.36 21.98 -6.80
N THR A 164 0.34 22.41 -6.07
CA THR A 164 0.48 23.00 -4.72
C THR A 164 0.17 22.01 -3.61
N GLN A 165 -0.53 20.93 -3.94
CA GLN A 165 -0.79 19.82 -3.03
C GLN A 165 -0.85 18.52 -3.83
N LEU A 166 -0.29 17.45 -3.27
CA LEU A 166 -0.41 16.11 -3.80
C LEU A 166 -1.01 15.21 -2.73
N THR A 167 -2.15 14.60 -3.04
CA THR A 167 -2.76 13.59 -2.20
C THR A 167 -2.55 12.22 -2.84
N VAL A 168 -1.92 11.29 -2.11
CA VAL A 168 -1.72 9.91 -2.54
C VAL A 168 -2.67 9.02 -1.76
N ILE A 169 -3.63 8.42 -2.47
CA ILE A 169 -4.65 7.55 -1.90
C ILE A 169 -4.25 6.10 -2.18
N LYS A 170 -4.04 5.33 -1.11
CA LYS A 170 -3.79 3.89 -1.17
C LYS A 170 -5.05 3.18 -0.69
N THR A 171 -5.51 2.18 -1.43
CA THR A 171 -6.64 1.33 -1.04
C THR A 171 -6.18 -0.10 -0.88
N ILE A 172 -6.53 -0.71 0.25
CA ILE A 172 -6.37 -2.13 0.53
C ILE A 172 -7.75 -2.76 0.56
N SER A 173 -8.07 -3.60 -0.43
CA SER A 173 -9.32 -4.36 -0.46
C SER A 173 -9.15 -5.64 0.36
N SER A 174 -9.97 -5.80 1.40
CA SER A 174 -9.79 -6.84 2.40
C SER A 174 -11.11 -7.17 3.09
N SER A 175 -11.26 -8.40 3.59
CA SER A 175 -12.34 -8.81 4.51
C SER A 175 -11.93 -8.68 5.99
N ALA A 176 -10.77 -8.08 6.26
CA ALA A 176 -10.23 -7.97 7.60
C ALA A 176 -11.16 -7.19 8.54
N ALA A 177 -11.17 -7.60 9.81
CA ALA A 177 -11.60 -6.73 10.87
C ALA A 177 -10.41 -5.84 11.30
N ILE A 178 -10.59 -4.53 11.21
CA ILE A 178 -9.52 -3.55 11.43
C ILE A 178 -9.89 -2.62 12.58
N GLN A 179 -8.94 -2.39 13.48
CA GLN A 179 -9.00 -1.35 14.48
C GLN A 179 -8.04 -0.21 14.10
N PRO A 180 -8.51 1.03 13.85
CA PRO A 180 -7.61 2.16 13.65
C PRO A 180 -6.84 2.47 14.95
N LEU A 181 -5.53 2.73 14.83
CA LEU A 181 -4.72 3.20 15.95
C LEU A 181 -4.89 4.72 16.05
N MET A 182 -5.85 5.16 16.85
CA MET A 182 -6.04 6.59 17.12
C MET A 182 -5.01 7.08 18.14
N GLN A 183 -4.25 8.11 17.82
CA GLN A 183 -3.52 8.88 18.83
C GLN A 183 -4.46 9.91 19.45
N ASP A 184 -4.64 9.88 20.78
CA ASP A 184 -5.24 10.99 21.50
C ASP A 184 -4.38 12.26 21.27
N PRO A 185 -4.93 13.34 20.69
CA PRO A 185 -4.18 14.56 20.40
C PRO A 185 -3.66 15.29 21.65
N ILE A 186 -4.14 14.94 22.85
CA ILE A 186 -3.78 15.58 24.12
C ILE A 186 -2.98 14.64 25.04
N ALA A 187 -3.26 13.34 25.04
CA ALA A 187 -2.70 12.39 26.02
C ALA A 187 -1.64 11.42 25.48
N GLY A 188 -1.44 11.32 24.16
CA GLY A 188 -0.50 10.36 23.57
C GLY A 188 -0.86 8.88 23.83
N HIS A 189 -2.08 8.62 24.31
CA HIS A 189 -2.61 7.27 24.51
C HIS A 189 -3.38 6.80 23.27
N LEU A 190 -3.34 5.50 23.01
CA LEU A 190 -4.11 4.87 21.94
C LEU A 190 -5.56 4.68 22.42
N ILE A 191 -6.52 5.24 21.71
CA ILE A 191 -7.95 5.01 21.99
C ILE A 191 -8.41 3.80 21.18
N HIS A 192 -8.77 2.72 21.85
CA HIS A 192 -9.31 1.51 21.23
C HIS A 192 -10.84 1.62 21.08
N GLN A 193 -11.36 1.76 19.85
CA GLN A 193 -12.82 1.78 19.57
C GLN A 193 -13.38 0.44 19.07
N GLY A 194 -12.66 -0.66 19.29
CA GLY A 194 -13.02 -1.98 18.76
C GLY A 194 -12.56 -2.21 17.32
N TYR A 195 -12.93 -3.36 16.76
CA TYR A 195 -12.62 -3.76 15.38
C TYR A 195 -13.84 -3.55 14.47
N TYR A 196 -13.57 -3.07 13.26
CA TYR A 196 -14.57 -2.85 12.22
C TYR A 196 -14.34 -3.82 11.07
N ALA A 197 -15.34 -4.61 10.71
CA ALA A 197 -15.32 -5.41 9.49
C ALA A 197 -15.45 -4.49 8.29
N ILE A 198 -14.43 -4.42 7.45
CA ILE A 198 -14.38 -3.54 6.27
C ILE A 198 -14.30 -4.37 4.99
N ASP A 199 -14.65 -3.75 3.86
CA ASP A 199 -14.37 -4.26 2.51
C ASP A 199 -13.12 -3.58 1.92
N ALA A 200 -12.83 -2.35 2.37
CA ALA A 200 -11.69 -1.58 1.91
C ALA A 200 -11.18 -0.61 2.98
N LEU A 201 -9.86 -0.50 3.07
CA LEU A 201 -9.18 0.52 3.86
C LEU A 201 -8.58 1.57 2.93
N HIS A 202 -8.96 2.83 3.11
CA HIS A 202 -8.40 3.96 2.37
C HIS A 202 -7.40 4.71 3.25
N ILE A 203 -6.18 4.90 2.73
CA ILE A 203 -5.09 5.61 3.39
C ILE A 203 -4.72 6.78 2.47
N ALA A 204 -5.19 7.98 2.80
CA ALA A 204 -4.93 9.20 2.05
C ALA A 204 -3.85 10.03 2.73
N SER A 205 -2.78 10.33 2.00
CA SER A 205 -1.62 11.02 2.52
C SER A 205 -1.37 12.28 1.73
N THR A 206 -1.22 13.41 2.42
CA THR A 206 -1.18 14.72 1.76
C THR A 206 0.15 15.42 2.00
N THR A 207 0.76 15.86 0.90
CA THR A 207 1.96 16.71 0.92
C THR A 207 1.64 18.06 0.29
N GLN A 208 2.08 19.14 0.93
CA GLN A 208 1.90 20.51 0.46
C GLN A 208 3.20 21.06 -0.11
N TYR A 209 3.08 21.81 -1.20
CA TYR A 209 4.14 22.51 -1.89
C TYR A 209 3.74 23.99 -2.03
N PRO A 210 3.92 24.83 -0.99
CA PRO A 210 3.43 26.22 -0.99
C PRO A 210 3.95 27.06 -2.16
N GLU A 211 5.17 26.79 -2.61
CA GLU A 211 5.80 27.48 -3.74
C GLU A 211 5.49 26.83 -5.10
N GLY A 212 4.75 25.73 -5.10
CA GLY A 212 4.54 24.83 -6.23
C GLY A 212 5.62 23.75 -6.30
N LEU A 213 5.22 22.52 -6.65
CA LEU A 213 6.14 21.43 -6.96
C LEU A 213 6.91 21.79 -8.23
N PRO A 214 8.26 21.67 -8.22
CA PRO A 214 9.04 21.84 -9.44
C PRO A 214 8.56 20.88 -10.54
N TYR A 215 8.48 21.35 -11.78
CA TYR A 215 7.97 20.58 -12.91
C TYR A 215 8.73 19.27 -13.13
N GLU A 216 10.05 19.29 -12.88
CA GLU A 216 10.93 18.13 -12.90
C GLU A 216 10.60 17.07 -11.85
N TRP A 217 9.84 17.43 -10.81
CA TRP A 217 9.42 16.55 -9.71
C TRP A 217 7.95 16.13 -9.84
N GLU A 218 7.25 16.52 -10.91
CA GLU A 218 5.95 15.93 -11.23
C GLU A 218 6.16 14.45 -11.55
N ASN A 219 5.81 13.60 -10.59
CA ASN A 219 6.05 12.17 -10.67
C ASN A 219 4.80 11.43 -11.12
N HIS A 220 5.01 10.28 -11.75
CA HIS A 220 3.99 9.28 -12.01
C HIS A 220 4.39 7.99 -11.32
N ILE A 221 3.42 7.15 -10.97
CA ILE A 221 3.65 5.79 -10.48
C ILE A 221 4.36 5.03 -11.59
N SER A 222 5.62 4.69 -11.36
CA SER A 222 6.47 4.00 -12.32
C SER A 222 6.64 2.53 -12.02
N GLN A 223 6.58 2.19 -10.73
CA GLN A 223 6.69 0.81 -10.29
C GLN A 223 5.83 0.56 -9.04
N VAL A 224 5.26 -0.63 -8.98
CA VAL A 224 4.76 -1.21 -7.72
C VAL A 224 5.69 -2.34 -7.34
N VAL A 225 6.22 -2.28 -6.12
CA VAL A 225 7.03 -3.35 -5.55
C VAL A 225 6.22 -4.03 -4.46
N MET A 226 5.93 -5.32 -4.66
CA MET A 226 5.26 -6.16 -3.67
C MET A 226 6.23 -7.23 -3.21
N THR A 227 6.49 -7.29 -1.91
CA THR A 227 7.36 -8.29 -1.31
C THR A 227 6.66 -8.96 -0.14
N GLY A 228 6.97 -10.23 0.09
CA GLY A 228 6.39 -10.97 1.20
C GLY A 228 7.31 -12.03 1.76
N GLN A 229 6.91 -12.54 2.93
CA GLN A 229 7.56 -13.62 3.64
C GLN A 229 6.50 -14.55 4.19
N HIS A 230 6.80 -15.85 4.22
CA HIS A 230 5.87 -16.90 4.70
C HIS A 230 4.56 -16.97 3.91
N ILE A 231 4.61 -16.55 2.64
CA ILE A 231 3.50 -16.66 1.69
C ILE A 231 3.89 -17.72 0.66
N ALA A 232 3.09 -18.79 0.55
CA ALA A 232 3.36 -19.87 -0.40
C ALA A 232 3.32 -19.36 -1.85
N GLU A 233 2.26 -18.64 -2.18
CA GLU A 233 2.07 -17.97 -3.47
C GLU A 233 1.14 -16.77 -3.34
N VAL A 234 1.36 -15.75 -4.18
CA VAL A 234 0.42 -14.67 -4.46
C VAL A 234 -0.04 -14.83 -5.90
N LEU A 235 -1.35 -14.75 -6.14
CA LEU A 235 -1.92 -14.85 -7.47
C LEU A 235 -2.51 -13.50 -7.87
N LEU A 236 -1.92 -12.85 -8.87
CA LEU A 236 -2.50 -11.66 -9.48
C LEU A 236 -3.53 -12.11 -10.52
N THR A 237 -4.76 -11.67 -10.35
CA THR A 237 -5.88 -11.96 -11.27
C THR A 237 -6.06 -10.86 -12.30
N HIS A 238 -5.68 -9.63 -11.96
CA HIS A 238 -5.74 -8.49 -12.86
C HIS A 238 -4.73 -7.41 -12.46
N SER A 239 -4.32 -6.58 -13.42
CA SER A 239 -3.53 -5.37 -13.17
C SER A 239 -3.87 -4.33 -14.22
N GLN A 240 -4.12 -3.10 -13.78
CA GLN A 240 -4.50 -1.98 -14.65
C GLN A 240 -3.80 -0.71 -14.23
N VAL A 241 -3.57 0.16 -15.20
CA VAL A 241 -2.96 1.49 -15.03
C VAL A 241 -3.78 2.53 -15.80
N LEU A 242 -3.84 3.76 -15.28
CA LEU A 242 -4.43 4.93 -15.94
C LEU A 242 -3.42 6.08 -16.01
#